data_AF-A0A2S8R8U5-F1
#
_entry.id   AF-A0A2S8R8U5-F1
#
_cell.length_a   1.000
_cell.length_b   1.000
_cell.length_c   1.000
_cell.angle_alpha   90.00
_cell.angle_beta   90.00
_cell.angle_gamma   90.00
#
_symmetry.space_group_name_H-M   'P 1'
#
loop_
_entity.id
_entity.type
_entity.pdbx_description
1 polymer ?
#
loop_
_entity_poly.entity_id
_entity_poly.type
_entity_poly.pdbx_seq_one_letter_code
_entity_poly.pdbx_strand_id
1 'polypeptide(L)'
;MVGYEKKIFYAVNNNYTNLIINTGCWGRTELSDLGLVTATGIDLEPDGNIRITVISITPTGFGAKGEPEKSNSWIGTATGKTLADAKNNLNETATKNLAWFHNRFIIIGENFAKHGIGDIIDHLSRGRQFRYENKVLITPTTAYDMLTIPADVEKKPGS
;
A
#
# COMPACT_ATOMS: atom_id res chain seq x y z
N MET A 1 0.34 50.25 -68.92
CA MET A 1 0.58 48.79 -68.91
C MET A 1 0.29 48.28 -67.51
N VAL A 2 -0.61 47.28 -67.40
CA VAL A 2 -0.78 46.23 -66.34
C VAL A 2 -0.37 46.57 -64.89
N GLY A 3 -1.22 46.40 -63.85
CA GLY A 3 -2.60 45.89 -63.78
C GLY A 3 -3.16 45.78 -62.34
N TYR A 4 -4.45 45.43 -62.22
CA TYR A 4 -5.27 45.25 -61.01
C TYR A 4 -4.83 44.08 -60.08
N GLU A 5 -5.26 43.93 -58.81
CA GLU A 5 -6.31 44.61 -57.99
C GLU A 5 -5.98 44.62 -56.47
N LYS A 6 -6.97 44.97 -55.62
CA LYS A 6 -6.96 45.09 -54.14
C LYS A 6 -6.58 43.82 -53.36
N LYS A 7 -6.21 44.00 -52.08
CA LYS A 7 -6.80 43.24 -50.95
C LYS A 7 -6.67 43.94 -49.59
N ILE A 8 -7.81 44.30 -49.01
CA ILE A 8 -7.96 44.67 -47.60
C ILE A 8 -7.86 43.39 -46.77
N PHE A 9 -7.01 43.36 -45.75
CA PHE A 9 -7.11 42.36 -44.67
C PHE A 9 -7.05 43.04 -43.31
N TYR A 10 -7.96 42.61 -42.45
CA TYR A 10 -8.40 43.31 -41.26
C TYR A 10 -7.35 43.36 -40.15
N ALA A 11 -7.11 44.56 -39.61
CA ALA A 11 -6.49 44.71 -38.31
C ALA A 11 -7.55 44.49 -37.22
N VAL A 12 -7.54 43.32 -36.58
CA VAL A 12 -8.21 43.08 -35.29
C VAL A 12 -7.22 42.35 -34.39
N ASN A 13 -6.63 43.06 -33.44
CA ASN A 13 -5.76 42.47 -32.42
C ASN A 13 -6.59 41.59 -31.50
N ASN A 14 -6.50 40.27 -31.70
CA ASN A 14 -7.28 39.30 -30.94
C ASN A 14 -6.53 38.93 -29.64
N ASN A 15 -6.79 39.66 -28.57
CA ASN A 15 -6.22 39.44 -27.23
C ASN A 15 -6.73 38.15 -26.58
N TYR A 16 -6.17 37.00 -26.96
CA TYR A 16 -6.40 35.71 -26.28
C TYR A 16 -5.11 34.92 -26.07
N THR A 17 -4.09 35.57 -25.51
CA THR A 17 -2.93 34.88 -24.93
C THR A 17 -3.37 34.10 -23.69
N ASN A 18 -3.94 32.92 -23.91
CA ASN A 18 -4.30 32.00 -22.84
C ASN A 18 -3.02 31.57 -22.12
N LEU A 19 -2.74 32.21 -21.00
CA LEU A 19 -1.69 31.81 -20.08
C LEU A 19 -2.15 30.52 -19.41
N ILE A 20 -1.86 29.37 -20.03
CA ILE A 20 -2.14 28.06 -19.45
C ILE A 20 -1.17 27.85 -18.29
N ILE A 21 -1.53 28.41 -17.14
CA ILE A 21 -1.03 27.99 -15.82
C ILE A 21 -1.48 26.55 -15.59
N ASN A 22 -0.75 25.62 -16.20
CA ASN A 22 -0.67 24.24 -15.75
C ASN A 22 -0.03 24.23 -14.36
N THR A 23 -0.81 24.57 -13.34
CA THR A 23 -0.59 24.10 -11.97
C THR A 23 -0.84 22.60 -11.96
N GLY A 24 0.03 21.84 -12.63
CA GLY A 24 0.01 20.39 -12.60
C GLY A 24 0.13 19.97 -11.14
N CYS A 25 -0.93 19.33 -10.61
CA CYS A 25 -1.02 19.05 -9.19
C CYS A 25 0.26 18.35 -8.69
N TRP A 26 0.93 18.98 -7.73
CA TRP A 26 1.94 18.34 -6.88
C TRP A 26 1.29 17.31 -5.94
N GLY A 27 0.69 16.28 -6.55
CA GLY A 27 0.10 15.11 -5.89
C GLY A 27 0.92 13.85 -6.13
N ARG A 28 2.25 13.99 -6.19
CA ARG A 28 3.16 12.83 -6.18
C ARG A 28 3.45 12.46 -4.74
N THR A 29 2.71 11.50 -4.20
CA THR A 29 3.26 10.66 -3.12
C THR A 29 4.39 9.87 -3.74
N GLU A 30 5.63 10.10 -3.31
CA GLU A 30 6.76 9.36 -3.83
C GLU A 30 6.73 7.90 -3.33
N LEU A 31 7.18 6.96 -4.17
CA LEU A 31 7.25 5.54 -3.82
C LEU A 31 8.13 5.28 -2.59
N SER A 32 9.12 6.16 -2.36
CA SER A 32 9.98 6.22 -1.19
C SER A 32 9.23 6.45 0.13
N ASP A 33 8.05 7.07 0.12
CA ASP A 33 7.26 7.40 1.31
C ASP A 33 6.13 6.39 1.61
N LEU A 34 6.01 5.37 0.76
CA LEU A 34 4.98 4.35 0.82
C LEU A 34 5.54 3.04 1.38
N GLY A 35 4.91 2.52 2.42
CA GLY A 35 5.14 1.16 2.91
C GLY A 35 4.15 0.22 2.22
N LEU A 36 4.63 -0.62 1.31
CA LEU A 36 3.79 -1.61 0.64
C LEU A 36 3.58 -2.81 1.56
N VAL A 37 2.40 -2.93 2.16
CA VAL A 37 2.05 -4.10 2.99
C VAL A 37 1.91 -5.31 2.09
N THR A 38 2.71 -6.36 2.35
CA THR A 38 2.74 -7.60 1.57
C THR A 38 2.01 -8.75 2.27
N ALA A 39 2.00 -8.73 3.61
CA ALA A 39 1.27 -9.68 4.45
C ALA A 39 0.68 -8.97 5.67
N THR A 40 -0.51 -9.41 6.08
CA THR A 40 -1.22 -8.96 7.29
C THR A 40 -1.60 -10.17 8.14
N GLY A 41 -1.21 -10.17 9.40
CA GLY A 41 -1.61 -11.13 10.42
C GLY A 41 -2.70 -10.53 11.30
N ILE A 42 -3.69 -11.33 11.68
CA ILE A 42 -4.80 -10.94 12.55
C ILE A 42 -4.93 -11.99 13.66
N ASP A 43 -4.80 -11.55 14.90
CA ASP A 43 -4.92 -12.37 16.11
C ASP A 43 -6.00 -11.81 17.04
N LEU A 44 -6.61 -12.69 17.83
CA LEU A 44 -7.49 -12.33 18.94
C LEU A 44 -6.67 -12.43 20.23
N GLU A 45 -6.53 -11.32 20.95
CA GLU A 45 -5.82 -11.25 22.22
C GLU A 45 -6.67 -11.76 23.39
N PRO A 46 -6.07 -12.22 24.51
CA PRO A 46 -6.81 -12.73 25.67
C PRO A 46 -7.76 -11.72 26.34
N ASP A 47 -7.53 -10.42 26.12
CA ASP A 47 -8.39 -9.32 26.61
C ASP A 47 -9.57 -8.98 25.67
N GLY A 48 -9.68 -9.70 24.54
CA GLY A 48 -10.69 -9.49 23.51
C GLY A 48 -10.33 -8.43 22.47
N ASN A 49 -9.17 -7.78 22.56
CA ASN A 49 -8.70 -6.88 21.51
C ASN A 49 -8.21 -7.65 20.27
N ILE A 50 -8.21 -6.97 19.13
CA ILE A 50 -7.68 -7.48 17.87
C ILE A 50 -6.25 -6.98 17.72
N ARG A 51 -5.30 -7.90 17.57
CA ARG A 51 -3.92 -7.57 17.16
C ARG A 51 -3.81 -7.67 15.65
N ILE A 52 -3.22 -6.64 15.04
CA ILE A 52 -2.79 -6.66 13.65
C ILE A 52 -1.26 -6.61 13.61
N THR A 53 -0.67 -7.49 12.83
CA THR A 53 0.76 -7.49 12.50
C THR A 53 0.91 -7.37 11.00
N VAL A 54 1.87 -6.58 10.50
CA VAL A 54 2.11 -6.44 9.05
C VAL A 54 3.58 -6.62 8.71
N ILE A 55 3.83 -7.20 7.55
CA ILE A 55 5.10 -7.05 6.85
C ILE A 55 4.90 -6.01 5.76
N SER A 56 5.70 -4.95 5.78
CA SER A 56 5.70 -3.87 4.80
C SER A 56 7.08 -3.73 4.16
N ILE A 57 7.15 -3.65 2.83
CA ILE A 57 8.39 -3.34 2.12
C ILE A 57 8.38 -1.89 1.66
N THR A 58 9.50 -1.18 1.81
CA THR A 58 9.70 0.12 1.14
C THR A 58 10.42 -0.12 -0.18
N PRO A 59 9.85 0.28 -1.35
CA PRO A 59 10.55 0.22 -2.63
C PRO A 59 11.73 1.20 -2.63
N THR A 60 12.94 0.67 -2.39
CA THR A 60 14.18 1.40 -2.67
C THR A 60 14.44 1.33 -4.18
N GLY A 61 14.80 2.46 -4.80
CA GLY A 61 15.06 2.50 -6.24
C GLY A 61 16.17 1.53 -6.67
N PHE A 62 16.14 1.11 -7.94
CA PHE A 62 17.10 0.17 -8.53
C PHE A 62 18.54 0.48 -8.11
N GLY A 63 19.18 -0.47 -7.42
CA GLY A 63 20.62 -0.41 -7.17
C GLY A 63 21.39 -0.30 -8.48
N ALA A 64 22.57 0.32 -8.43
CA ALA A 64 23.46 0.35 -9.58
C ALA A 64 23.75 -1.09 -10.04
N LYS A 65 23.78 -1.31 -11.37
CA LYS A 65 23.89 -2.64 -12.00
C LYS A 65 24.91 -3.55 -11.29
N GLY A 66 24.42 -4.55 -10.55
CA GLY A 66 25.24 -5.54 -9.86
C GLY A 66 25.01 -5.65 -8.35
N GLU A 67 24.40 -4.66 -7.70
CA GLU A 67 23.97 -4.83 -6.30
C GLU A 67 22.60 -5.53 -6.21
N PRO A 68 22.39 -6.43 -5.23
CA PRO A 68 21.06 -6.99 -4.97
C PRO A 68 20.09 -5.90 -4.51
N GLU A 69 18.84 -5.99 -4.95
CA GLU A 69 17.78 -5.04 -4.66
C GLU A 69 17.43 -5.06 -3.15
N LYS A 70 18.01 -4.14 -2.37
CA LYS A 70 17.83 -4.04 -0.91
C LYS A 70 16.50 -3.42 -0.52
N SER A 71 15.40 -4.10 -0.85
CA SER A 71 14.10 -3.79 -0.24
C SER A 71 14.19 -3.90 1.28
N ASN A 72 13.95 -2.78 1.98
CA ASN A 72 13.93 -2.79 3.44
C ASN A 72 12.55 -3.25 3.92
N SER A 73 12.49 -4.36 4.65
CA SER A 73 11.28 -4.88 5.27
C SER A 73 11.11 -4.31 6.68
N TRP A 74 9.93 -3.81 6.98
CA TRP A 74 9.50 -3.39 8.31
C TRP A 74 8.38 -4.31 8.79
N ILE A 75 8.48 -4.76 10.04
CA ILE A 75 7.40 -5.48 10.71
C ILE A 75 6.79 -4.52 11.73
N GLY A 76 5.49 -4.27 11.60
CA GLY A 76 4.70 -3.46 12.53
C GLY A 76 3.67 -4.31 13.25
N THR A 77 3.37 -3.97 14.51
CA THR A 77 2.30 -4.62 15.26
C THR A 77 1.56 -3.60 16.11
N ALA A 78 0.23 -3.70 16.18
CA ALA A 78 -0.61 -2.87 17.04
C ALA A 78 -1.90 -3.61 17.43
N THR A 79 -2.46 -3.23 18.57
CA THR A 79 -3.74 -3.75 19.07
C THR A 79 -4.82 -2.69 19.02
N GLY A 80 -6.09 -3.10 18.96
CA GLY A 80 -7.24 -2.21 19.02
C GLY A 80 -8.54 -2.97 19.24
N LYS A 81 -9.61 -2.26 19.64
CA LYS A 81 -10.93 -2.86 19.91
C LYS A 81 -11.61 -3.39 18.65
N THR A 82 -11.27 -2.81 17.50
CA THR A 82 -11.72 -3.24 16.18
C THR A 82 -10.54 -3.32 15.20
N LEU A 83 -10.74 -3.99 14.06
CA LEU A 83 -9.78 -3.98 12.94
C LEU A 83 -9.49 -2.56 12.43
N ALA A 84 -10.42 -1.61 12.58
CA ALA A 84 -10.19 -0.21 12.20
C ALA A 84 -9.27 0.48 13.22
N ASP A 85 -9.53 0.31 14.52
CA ASP A 85 -8.71 0.90 15.58
C ASP A 85 -7.28 0.36 15.54
N ALA A 86 -7.12 -0.97 15.41
CA ALA A 86 -5.81 -1.60 15.31
C ALA A 86 -5.03 -1.11 14.08
N LYS A 87 -5.70 -0.85 12.94
CA LYS A 87 -5.06 -0.23 11.76
C LYS A 87 -4.67 1.23 11.98
N ASN A 88 -5.48 2.01 12.71
CA ASN A 88 -5.16 3.39 13.03
C ASN A 88 -3.94 3.46 13.95
N ASN A 89 -3.95 2.69 15.05
CA ASN A 89 -2.82 2.57 15.99
C ASN A 89 -1.53 2.07 15.29
N LEU A 90 -1.67 1.16 14.33
CA LEU A 90 -0.55 0.71 13.50
C LEU A 90 0.02 1.84 12.62
N ASN A 91 -0.84 2.65 12.00
CA ASN A 91 -0.42 3.80 11.19
C ASN A 91 0.28 4.88 12.04
N GLU A 92 -0.13 5.08 13.30
CA GLU A 92 0.54 6.03 14.22
C GLU A 92 1.98 5.61 14.56
N THR A 93 2.28 4.30 14.54
CA THR A 93 3.63 3.78 14.81
C THR A 93 4.48 3.59 13.54
N ALA A 94 3.87 3.66 12.35
CA ALA A 94 4.54 3.44 11.08
C ALA A 94 5.29 4.69 10.59
N THR A 95 6.58 4.54 10.25
CA THR A 95 7.39 5.63 9.66
C THR A 95 7.07 5.90 8.18
N LYS A 96 6.24 5.07 7.56
CA LYS A 96 5.84 5.15 6.14
C LYS A 96 4.33 5.03 6.03
N ASN A 97 3.75 5.67 5.01
CA ASN A 97 2.32 5.55 4.74
C ASN A 97 2.01 4.12 4.29
N LEU A 98 1.33 3.34 5.13
CA LEU A 98 1.05 1.94 4.83
C LEU A 98 -0.04 1.78 3.77
N ALA A 99 0.24 0.99 2.73
CA ALA A 99 -0.65 0.76 1.60
C ALA A 99 -0.90 -0.75 1.41
N TRP A 100 -2.16 -1.16 1.49
CA TRP A 100 -2.58 -2.56 1.41
C TRP A 100 -2.88 -3.04 -0.02
N PHE A 101 -2.69 -2.19 -1.04
CA PHE A 101 -2.89 -2.54 -2.45
C PHE A 101 -2.06 -3.74 -2.94
N HIS A 102 -0.95 -4.05 -2.26
CA HIS A 102 -0.06 -5.17 -2.56
C HIS A 102 -0.12 -6.30 -1.51
N ASN A 103 -1.11 -6.28 -0.61
CA ASN A 103 -1.27 -7.33 0.38
C ASN A 103 -1.63 -8.64 -0.33
N ARG A 104 -0.80 -9.67 -0.15
CA ARG A 104 -0.96 -10.99 -0.79
C ARG A 104 -1.48 -12.04 0.17
N PHE A 105 -1.19 -11.89 1.47
CA PHE A 105 -1.50 -12.87 2.49
C PHE A 105 -2.22 -12.21 3.66
N ILE A 106 -3.34 -12.80 4.06
CA ILE A 106 -4.07 -12.46 5.28
C ILE A 106 -4.04 -13.72 6.14
N ILE A 107 -3.22 -13.70 7.18
CA ILE A 107 -3.01 -14.84 8.09
C ILE A 107 -3.87 -14.60 9.33
N ILE A 108 -4.72 -15.56 9.66
CA ILE A 108 -5.63 -15.49 10.81
C ILE A 108 -5.15 -16.51 11.85
N GLY A 109 -4.92 -16.05 13.08
CA GLY A 109 -4.58 -16.92 14.21
C GLY A 109 -5.72 -17.85 14.60
N GLU A 110 -5.39 -19.04 15.10
CA GLU A 110 -6.37 -20.10 15.36
C GLU A 110 -7.53 -19.65 16.27
N ASN A 111 -7.20 -18.88 17.32
CA ASN A 111 -8.18 -18.36 18.28
C ASN A 111 -9.19 -17.41 17.63
N PHE A 112 -8.74 -16.53 16.73
CA PHE A 112 -9.63 -15.64 15.99
C PHE A 112 -10.51 -16.45 15.03
N ALA A 113 -9.91 -17.39 14.29
CA ALA A 113 -10.64 -18.25 13.36
C ALA A 113 -11.74 -19.08 14.05
N LYS A 114 -11.48 -19.58 15.27
CA LYS A 114 -12.45 -20.29 16.12
C LYS A 114 -13.55 -19.39 16.68
N HIS A 115 -13.24 -18.14 17.01
CA HIS A 115 -14.21 -17.16 17.47
C HIS A 115 -15.20 -16.76 16.35
N GLY A 116 -14.68 -16.62 15.13
CA GLY A 116 -15.46 -16.40 13.91
C GLY A 116 -14.80 -15.41 12.98
N ILE A 117 -14.73 -15.74 11.68
CA ILE A 117 -14.08 -14.89 10.66
C ILE A 117 -15.03 -13.86 10.02
N GLY A 118 -16.28 -13.77 10.48
CA GLY A 118 -17.31 -12.92 9.88
C GLY A 118 -16.88 -11.46 9.74
N ASP A 119 -16.39 -10.87 10.83
CA ASP A 119 -15.95 -9.47 10.87
C ASP A 119 -14.72 -9.20 9.98
N ILE A 120 -13.84 -10.20 9.81
CA ILE A 120 -12.72 -10.13 8.87
C ILE A 120 -13.27 -10.12 7.43
N ILE A 121 -14.11 -11.09 7.06
CA ILE A 121 -14.67 -11.17 5.70
C ILE A 121 -15.46 -9.89 5.36
N ASP A 122 -16.24 -9.38 6.31
CA ASP A 122 -17.02 -8.16 6.18
C ASP A 122 -16.11 -6.91 6.02
N HIS A 123 -15.05 -6.77 6.83
CA HIS A 123 -14.03 -5.73 6.66
C HIS A 123 -13.29 -5.80 5.32
N LEU A 124 -12.92 -7.00 4.87
CA LEU A 124 -12.25 -7.21 3.59
C LEU A 124 -13.18 -6.89 2.41
N SER A 125 -14.45 -7.29 2.49
CA SER A 125 -15.45 -7.06 1.42
C SER A 125 -15.73 -5.57 1.18
N ARG A 126 -15.67 -4.74 2.23
CA ARG A 126 -15.87 -3.29 2.14
C ARG A 126 -14.61 -2.52 1.71
N GLY A 127 -13.43 -3.09 1.89
CA GLY A 127 -12.17 -2.40 1.68
C GLY A 127 -11.76 -2.36 0.21
N ARG A 128 -11.88 -1.19 -0.44
CA ARG A 128 -11.50 -0.95 -1.86
C ARG A 128 -10.03 -1.28 -2.21
N GLN A 129 -9.16 -1.50 -1.22
CA GLN A 129 -7.77 -1.91 -1.43
C GLN A 129 -7.58 -3.45 -1.54
N PHE A 130 -8.53 -4.26 -1.06
CA PHE A 130 -8.42 -5.72 -1.08
C PHE A 130 -8.92 -6.28 -2.42
N ARG A 131 -8.00 -6.42 -3.38
CA ARG A 131 -8.26 -7.19 -4.61
C ARG A 131 -8.44 -8.68 -4.31
N TYR A 132 -9.17 -9.37 -5.18
CA TYR A 132 -9.41 -10.83 -5.19
C TYR A 132 -8.15 -11.72 -5.11
N GLU A 133 -6.96 -11.15 -5.23
CA GLU A 133 -5.66 -11.82 -5.16
C GLU A 133 -5.17 -12.07 -3.70
N ASN A 134 -5.83 -11.50 -2.69
CA ASN A 134 -5.51 -11.75 -1.29
C ASN A 134 -5.82 -13.21 -0.90
N LYS A 135 -4.79 -13.98 -0.54
CA LYS A 135 -4.95 -15.33 0.02
C LYS A 135 -5.21 -15.24 1.52
N VAL A 136 -6.39 -15.68 1.95
CA VAL A 136 -6.71 -15.85 3.37
C VAL A 136 -6.21 -17.23 3.82
N LEU A 137 -5.44 -17.26 4.91
CA LEU A 137 -4.82 -18.43 5.51
C LEU A 137 -5.16 -18.49 6.99
N ILE A 138 -5.25 -19.69 7.56
CA ILE A 138 -5.40 -19.90 9.01
C ILE A 138 -4.15 -20.64 9.49
N THR A 139 -3.59 -20.21 10.62
CA THR A 139 -2.45 -20.87 11.29
C THR A 139 -2.89 -21.48 12.63
N PRO A 140 -2.34 -22.63 13.06
CA PRO A 140 -2.55 -23.17 14.41
C PRO A 140 -1.82 -22.37 15.51
N THR A 141 -0.91 -21.47 15.15
CA THR A 141 -0.22 -20.57 16.09
C THR A 141 -0.88 -19.18 16.09
N THR A 142 -0.21 -18.16 16.65
CA THR A 142 -0.58 -16.77 16.33
C THR A 142 -0.06 -16.38 14.93
N ALA A 143 -0.75 -15.44 14.29
CA ALA A 143 -0.34 -14.84 13.03
C ALA A 143 0.88 -13.93 13.19
N TYR A 144 1.04 -13.28 14.35
CA TYR A 144 2.27 -12.59 14.74
C TYR A 144 3.49 -13.50 14.66
N ASP A 145 3.44 -14.70 15.26
CA ASP A 145 4.57 -15.64 15.24
C ASP A 145 4.93 -15.99 13.79
N MET A 146 3.92 -16.33 12.98
CA MET A 146 4.11 -16.69 11.56
C MET A 146 4.73 -15.57 10.71
N LEU A 147 4.53 -14.30 11.07
CA LEU A 147 5.12 -13.15 10.38
C LEU A 147 6.46 -12.68 10.97
N THR A 148 6.83 -13.14 12.17
CA THR A 148 8.05 -12.73 12.87
C THR A 148 9.14 -13.81 12.92
N ILE A 149 8.89 -15.01 12.38
CA ILE A 149 9.93 -16.02 12.14
C ILE A 149 11.08 -15.40 11.33
N PRO A 150 12.34 -15.48 11.78
CA PRO A 150 13.49 -14.99 11.04
C PRO A 150 13.60 -15.62 9.64
N ALA A 151 13.78 -14.79 8.62
CA ALA A 151 13.86 -15.25 7.21
C ALA A 151 15.03 -16.20 6.92
N ASP A 152 16.02 -16.28 7.81
CA ASP A 152 17.17 -17.19 7.72
C ASP A 152 16.79 -18.68 7.74
N VAL A 153 15.56 -19.03 8.18
CA VAL A 153 15.08 -20.42 8.24
C VAL A 153 14.88 -21.05 6.85
N GLU A 154 14.69 -20.26 5.78
CA GLU A 154 14.50 -20.80 4.42
C GLU A 154 15.40 -20.13 3.36
N LYS A 155 16.69 -19.96 3.68
CA LYS A 155 17.70 -19.71 2.63
C LYS A 155 17.96 -21.01 1.83
N LYS A 156 17.03 -21.36 0.95
CA LYS A 156 17.23 -22.44 -0.04
C LYS A 156 18.51 -22.13 -0.83
N PRO A 157 19.50 -23.04 -0.91
CA PRO A 157 20.69 -22.81 -1.70
C PRO A 157 20.31 -22.62 -3.17
N GLY A 158 21.03 -21.73 -3.85
CA GLY A 158 20.56 -21.05 -5.05
C GLY A 158 20.18 -21.96 -6.23
N SER A 159 19.25 -21.44 -7.03
CA SER A 159 19.08 -21.72 -8.45
C SER A 159 19.76 -20.62 -9.27
#